data_AF-A0A349XW96-F1
#
_entry.id   AF-A0A349XW96-F1
#
_cell.length_a   1.000
_cell.length_b   1.000
_cell.length_c   1.000
_cell.angle_alpha   90.00
_cell.angle_beta   90.00
_cell.angle_gamma   90.00
#
_symmetry.space_group_name_H-M   'P 1'
#
loop_
_entity.id
_entity.type
_entity.pdbx_description
1 polymer ?
#
loop_
_entity_poly.entity_id
_entity_poly.type
_entity_poly.pdbx_seq_one_letter_code
_entity_poly.pdbx_strand_id
1 'polypeptide(L)'
;MKNAHVIDEARLAIMLNELRLPTIKTLWPQFAEQADREGWPAARFLSAIAEHELAERANRRIERHLAEAHLPPGKTLDSFAFDAVPMISKAQVMAITAGDSWLAKGANILMFGPPGGGKSHLAAAIGLALIENGWRVLFTRTTDLVQKLQVARRELQLESAIDKLNKYDLLILDDLAYVTKDQAETSVLFELISARYEHRSILITANQPFGEWNRVFPDPAMTLAAVDRLVHHATIFEMNVESYRRRAALEEKRQRGRPASFATIRTSALPVAERQSENDEELVSGNQHDNLISTAT
;
A
#
# COMPACT_ATOMS: atom_id res chain seq x y z
N MET A 1 -23.12 15.01 54.10
CA MET A 1 -23.40 13.92 53.13
C MET A 1 -23.41 14.53 51.74
N LYS A 2 -22.65 14.00 50.78
CA LYS A 2 -22.87 14.29 49.36
C LYS A 2 -23.79 13.19 48.83
N ASN A 3 -24.85 13.55 48.12
CA ASN A 3 -25.66 12.56 47.41
C ASN A 3 -24.86 12.09 46.19
N ALA A 4 -24.27 10.89 46.27
CA ALA A 4 -23.86 10.19 45.07
C ALA A 4 -25.12 9.91 44.25
N HIS A 5 -25.25 10.52 43.07
CA HIS A 5 -26.33 10.21 42.16
C HIS A 5 -26.08 8.80 41.62
N VAL A 6 -26.80 7.81 42.16
CA VAL A 6 -26.72 6.42 41.71
C VAL A 6 -27.22 6.36 40.27
N ILE A 7 -26.29 6.25 39.33
CA ILE A 7 -26.58 6.10 37.91
C ILE A 7 -27.06 4.67 37.67
N ASP A 8 -28.18 4.52 36.99
CA ASP A 8 -28.63 3.25 36.44
C ASP A 8 -27.74 2.89 35.23
N GLU A 9 -26.64 2.18 35.50
CA GLU A 9 -25.64 1.80 34.51
C GLU A 9 -26.24 0.94 33.38
N ALA A 10 -27.21 0.08 33.71
CA ALA A 10 -27.89 -0.79 32.75
C ALA A 10 -28.73 0.05 31.77
N ARG A 11 -29.50 1.01 32.28
CA ARG A 11 -30.26 1.96 31.45
C ARG A 11 -29.34 2.86 30.64
N LEU A 12 -28.23 3.33 31.22
CA LEU A 12 -27.22 4.12 30.48
C LEU A 12 -26.60 3.30 29.33
N ALA A 13 -26.25 2.04 29.57
CA ALA A 13 -25.72 1.13 28.56
C ALA A 13 -26.72 0.83 27.42
N ILE A 14 -28.04 0.84 27.70
CA ILE A 14 -29.10 0.75 26.69
C ILE A 14 -29.18 2.04 25.86
N MET A 15 -29.28 3.20 26.51
CA MET A 15 -29.34 4.50 25.80
C MET A 15 -28.12 4.74 24.91
N LEU A 16 -26.91 4.35 25.37
CA LEU A 16 -25.69 4.47 24.57
C LEU A 16 -25.63 3.46 23.41
N ASN A 17 -26.30 2.30 23.48
CA ASN A 17 -26.48 1.42 22.31
C ASN A 17 -27.37 2.09 21.25
N GLU A 18 -28.52 2.64 21.66
CA GLU A 18 -29.51 3.25 20.75
C GLU A 18 -28.95 4.48 20.04
N LEU A 19 -28.22 5.33 20.78
CA LEU A 19 -27.46 6.47 20.23
C LEU A 19 -26.22 6.06 19.42
N ARG A 20 -25.90 4.76 19.37
CA ARG A 20 -24.73 4.17 18.69
C ARG A 20 -23.40 4.77 19.17
N LEU A 21 -23.22 4.88 20.48
CA LEU A 21 -22.04 5.45 21.16
C LEU A 21 -21.20 4.34 21.85
N PRO A 22 -20.63 3.37 21.11
CA PRO A 22 -19.95 2.19 21.68
C PRO A 22 -18.66 2.53 22.44
N THR A 23 -18.00 3.64 22.12
CA THR A 23 -16.77 4.05 22.78
C THR A 23 -17.09 4.75 24.10
N ILE A 24 -18.08 5.65 24.11
CA ILE A 24 -18.64 6.21 25.37
C ILE A 24 -19.14 5.07 26.27
N LYS A 25 -19.89 4.11 25.73
CA LYS A 25 -20.41 2.95 26.47
C LYS A 25 -19.33 2.15 27.20
N THR A 26 -18.13 2.06 26.61
CA THR A 26 -17.00 1.32 27.20
C THR A 26 -16.19 2.19 28.17
N LEU A 27 -15.99 3.47 27.87
CA LEU A 27 -15.05 4.34 28.60
C LEU A 27 -15.69 5.20 29.71
N TRP A 28 -17.02 5.39 29.72
CA TRP A 28 -17.66 6.32 30.66
C TRP A 28 -17.38 6.07 32.15
N PRO A 29 -17.23 4.83 32.67
CA PRO A 29 -16.94 4.63 34.10
C PRO A 29 -15.56 5.18 34.47
N GLN A 30 -14.56 4.94 33.63
CA GLN A 30 -13.17 5.39 33.83
C GLN A 30 -13.08 6.92 33.76
N PHE A 31 -13.77 7.54 32.79
CA PHE A 31 -13.82 9.00 32.67
C PHE A 31 -14.61 9.65 33.81
N ALA A 32 -15.64 8.99 34.35
CA ALA A 32 -16.39 9.48 35.51
C ALA A 32 -15.54 9.42 36.79
N GLU A 33 -14.88 8.29 37.06
CA GLU A 33 -13.95 8.15 38.18
C GLU A 33 -12.81 9.19 38.11
N GLN A 34 -12.25 9.40 36.90
CA GLN A 34 -11.23 10.43 36.69
C GLN A 34 -11.78 11.84 36.95
N ALA A 35 -12.97 12.16 36.43
CA ALA A 35 -13.59 13.46 36.62
C ALA A 35 -13.89 13.77 38.09
N ASP A 36 -14.40 12.80 38.85
CA ASP A 36 -14.65 12.93 40.29
C ASP A 36 -13.35 13.07 41.09
N ARG A 37 -12.32 12.29 40.76
CA ARG A 37 -10.99 12.33 41.41
C ARG A 37 -10.27 13.66 41.18
N GLU A 38 -10.32 14.19 39.97
CA GLU A 38 -9.60 15.39 39.55
C GLU A 38 -10.46 16.67 39.58
N GLY A 39 -11.72 16.57 40.03
CA GLY A 39 -12.63 17.72 40.17
C GLY A 39 -12.98 18.40 38.84
N TRP A 40 -13.07 17.63 37.75
CA TRP A 40 -13.36 18.19 36.42
C TRP A 40 -14.77 18.79 36.36
N PRO A 41 -14.96 19.98 35.76
CA PRO A 41 -16.28 20.48 35.42
C PRO A 41 -17.00 19.49 34.48
N ALA A 42 -18.32 19.30 34.64
CA ALA A 42 -19.10 18.37 33.83
C ALA A 42 -18.97 18.61 32.30
N ALA A 43 -18.78 19.87 31.89
CA ALA A 43 -18.49 20.22 30.49
C ALA A 43 -17.17 19.65 29.96
N ARG A 44 -16.12 19.58 30.81
CA ARG A 44 -14.82 18.97 30.46
C ARG A 44 -14.93 17.46 30.33
N PHE A 45 -15.63 16.80 31.26
CA PHE A 45 -15.94 15.37 31.16
C PHE A 45 -16.68 15.05 29.85
N LEU A 46 -17.72 15.83 29.53
CA LEU A 46 -18.52 15.64 28.32
C LEU A 46 -17.72 15.88 27.04
N SER A 47 -16.86 16.91 27.01
CA SER A 47 -15.99 17.19 25.85
C SER A 47 -15.01 16.03 25.64
N ALA A 48 -14.24 15.66 26.67
CA ALA A 48 -13.21 14.63 26.56
C ALA A 48 -13.78 13.27 26.13
N ILE A 49 -14.91 12.83 26.69
CA ILE A 49 -15.50 11.54 26.31
C ILE A 49 -16.12 11.56 24.91
N ALA A 50 -16.63 12.71 24.44
CA ALA A 50 -17.09 12.88 23.06
C ALA A 50 -15.93 12.94 22.06
N GLU A 51 -14.80 13.58 22.41
CA GLU A 51 -13.57 13.59 21.63
C GLU A 51 -13.03 12.17 21.41
N HIS A 52 -13.02 11.32 22.46
CA HIS A 52 -12.64 9.91 22.35
C HIS A 52 -13.59 9.09 21.45
N GLU A 53 -14.90 9.31 21.51
CA GLU A 53 -15.87 8.67 20.60
C GLU A 53 -15.69 9.13 19.14
N LEU A 54 -15.39 10.41 18.91
CA LEU A 54 -15.12 10.94 17.57
C LEU A 54 -13.82 10.39 16.98
N ALA A 55 -12.73 10.39 17.74
CA ALA A 55 -11.44 9.85 17.32
C ALA A 55 -11.56 8.36 16.98
N GLU A 56 -12.20 7.57 17.85
CA GLU A 56 -12.35 6.13 17.65
C GLU A 56 -13.33 5.78 16.51
N ARG A 57 -14.32 6.64 16.22
CA ARG A 57 -15.12 6.54 14.99
C ARG A 57 -14.31 6.83 13.73
N ALA A 58 -13.34 7.76 13.79
CA ALA A 58 -12.44 8.04 12.68
C ALA A 58 -11.48 6.86 12.43
N ASN A 59 -10.87 6.30 13.49
CA ASN A 59 -10.03 5.10 13.42
C ASN A 59 -10.76 3.95 12.70
N ARG A 60 -11.93 3.54 13.22
CA ARG A 60 -12.73 2.43 12.67
C ARG A 60 -13.23 2.69 11.23
N ARG A 61 -13.35 3.96 10.81
CA ARG A 61 -13.64 4.33 9.41
C ARG A 61 -12.41 4.05 8.53
N ILE A 62 -11.23 4.49 8.94
CA ILE A 62 -9.97 4.29 8.21
C ILE A 62 -9.62 2.80 8.14
N GLU A 63 -9.70 2.06 9.25
CA GLU A 63 -9.50 0.60 9.30
C GLU A 63 -10.39 -0.14 8.31
N ARG A 64 -11.70 0.18 8.30
CA ARG A 64 -12.65 -0.42 7.36
C ARG A 64 -12.29 -0.07 5.91
N HIS A 65 -11.95 1.19 5.61
CA HIS A 65 -11.56 1.57 4.25
C HIS A 65 -10.27 0.89 3.81
N LEU A 66 -9.28 0.73 4.70
CA LEU A 66 -8.04 -0.01 4.43
C LEU A 66 -8.31 -1.49 4.14
N ALA A 67 -9.19 -2.14 4.92
CA ALA A 67 -9.61 -3.52 4.70
C ALA A 67 -10.42 -3.70 3.39
N GLU A 68 -11.26 -2.73 3.05
CA GLU A 68 -12.04 -2.71 1.80
C GLU A 68 -11.18 -2.39 0.56
N ALA A 69 -10.03 -1.74 0.72
CA ALA A 69 -9.27 -1.18 -0.39
C ALA A 69 -8.42 -2.19 -1.18
N HIS A 70 -8.12 -3.37 -0.63
CA HIS A 70 -7.32 -4.42 -1.30
C HIS A 70 -5.93 -3.95 -1.81
N LEU A 71 -5.32 -2.97 -1.13
CA LEU A 71 -4.03 -2.40 -1.51
C LEU A 71 -2.86 -3.40 -1.35
N PRO A 72 -1.89 -3.42 -2.27
CA PRO A 72 -0.69 -4.25 -2.12
C PRO A 72 0.18 -3.76 -0.95
N PRO A 73 0.65 -4.65 -0.07
CA PRO A 73 1.36 -4.27 1.15
C PRO A 73 2.74 -3.65 0.88
N GLY A 74 3.17 -2.76 1.79
CA GLY A 74 4.47 -2.07 1.72
C GLY A 74 4.58 -0.98 0.65
N LYS A 75 3.47 -0.61 0.00
CA LYS A 75 3.40 0.40 -1.07
C LYS A 75 2.97 1.75 -0.52
N THR A 76 3.93 2.47 0.05
CA THR A 76 3.76 3.82 0.61
C THR A 76 4.49 4.86 -0.22
N LEU A 77 4.24 6.14 0.04
CA LEU A 77 4.95 7.26 -0.59
C LEU A 77 6.42 7.32 -0.14
N ASP A 78 6.70 6.93 1.11
CA ASP A 78 8.07 6.92 1.65
C ASP A 78 8.90 5.74 1.12
N SER A 79 8.25 4.61 0.79
CA SER A 79 8.92 3.50 0.10
C SER A 79 9.04 3.70 -1.42
N PHE A 80 8.57 4.84 -1.95
CA PHE A 80 8.67 5.18 -3.38
C PHE A 80 9.92 6.04 -3.66
N ALA A 81 10.84 5.49 -4.46
CA ALA A 81 12.09 6.17 -4.83
C ALA A 81 11.88 7.23 -5.92
N PHE A 82 11.39 8.42 -5.53
CA PHE A 82 11.18 9.56 -6.43
C PHE A 82 12.44 9.94 -7.24
N ASP A 83 13.64 9.81 -6.68
CA ASP A 83 14.90 10.12 -7.37
C ASP A 83 15.19 9.18 -8.56
N ALA A 84 14.62 7.97 -8.54
CA ALA A 84 14.66 7.05 -9.69
C ALA A 84 13.57 7.34 -10.74
N VAL A 85 12.70 8.32 -10.47
CA VAL A 85 11.49 8.65 -11.23
C VAL A 85 11.36 10.19 -11.39
N PRO A 86 12.38 10.88 -11.93
CA PRO A 86 12.56 12.33 -11.75
C PRO A 86 11.51 13.23 -12.44
N MET A 87 10.81 12.74 -13.47
CA MET A 87 9.70 13.48 -14.10
C MET A 87 8.37 13.40 -13.32
N ILE A 88 8.35 12.75 -12.15
CA ILE A 88 7.20 12.76 -11.23
C ILE A 88 7.54 13.63 -10.02
N SER A 89 6.94 14.82 -9.95
CA SER A 89 7.14 15.74 -8.83
C SER A 89 6.55 15.18 -7.53
N LYS A 90 7.39 14.95 -6.51
CA LYS A 90 6.91 14.56 -5.17
C LYS A 90 5.91 15.57 -4.62
N ALA A 91 6.13 16.87 -4.83
CA ALA A 91 5.20 17.92 -4.38
C ALA A 91 3.81 17.81 -5.05
N GLN A 92 3.75 17.48 -6.35
CA GLN A 92 2.49 17.27 -7.07
C GLN A 92 1.75 16.03 -6.54
N VAL A 93 2.48 14.94 -6.26
CA VAL A 93 1.90 13.72 -5.67
C VAL A 93 1.37 14.01 -4.26
N MET A 94 2.14 14.71 -3.42
CA MET A 94 1.68 15.11 -2.07
C MET A 94 0.40 15.95 -2.12
N ALA A 95 0.31 16.90 -3.06
CA ALA A 95 -0.89 17.72 -3.25
C ALA A 95 -2.11 16.87 -3.63
N ILE A 96 -1.97 15.93 -4.59
CA ILE A 96 -3.03 14.98 -4.94
C ILE A 96 -3.49 14.16 -3.73
N THR A 97 -2.55 13.69 -2.91
CA THR A 97 -2.86 12.83 -1.74
C THR A 97 -3.49 13.57 -0.57
N ALA A 98 -3.50 14.91 -0.57
CA ALA A 98 -4.34 15.67 0.35
C ALA A 98 -5.85 15.41 0.14
N GLY A 99 -6.23 14.87 -1.02
CA GLY A 99 -7.61 14.44 -1.30
C GLY A 99 -8.57 15.63 -1.29
N ASP A 100 -8.23 16.70 -1.98
CA ASP A 100 -8.97 17.95 -1.99
C ASP A 100 -10.04 17.97 -3.11
N SER A 101 -10.22 19.12 -3.79
CA SER A 101 -11.34 19.36 -4.69
C SER A 101 -11.39 18.45 -5.93
N TRP A 102 -10.31 17.73 -6.27
CA TRP A 102 -10.25 16.89 -7.46
C TRP A 102 -11.10 15.61 -7.34
N LEU A 103 -11.12 14.96 -6.18
CA LEU A 103 -11.97 13.77 -5.93
C LEU A 103 -13.45 14.12 -6.01
N ALA A 104 -13.84 15.25 -5.41
CA ALA A 104 -15.22 15.75 -5.41
C ALA A 104 -15.72 16.16 -6.80
N LYS A 105 -14.82 16.44 -7.76
CA LYS A 105 -15.11 16.76 -9.17
C LYS A 105 -15.05 15.52 -10.08
N GLY A 106 -14.75 14.33 -9.55
CA GLY A 106 -14.58 13.11 -10.34
C GLY A 106 -13.35 13.14 -11.27
N ALA A 107 -12.32 13.92 -10.96
CA ALA A 107 -11.12 14.02 -11.81
C ALA A 107 -10.28 12.74 -11.73
N ASN A 108 -9.70 12.34 -12.86
CA ASN A 108 -8.97 11.08 -13.03
C ASN A 108 -7.45 11.24 -12.87
N ILE A 109 -6.74 10.13 -12.65
CA ILE A 109 -5.27 10.07 -12.65
C ILE A 109 -4.81 8.97 -13.59
N LEU A 110 -3.99 9.29 -14.59
CA LEU A 110 -3.70 8.38 -15.69
C LEU A 110 -2.17 8.18 -15.82
N MET A 111 -1.69 6.99 -15.45
CA MET A 111 -0.26 6.66 -15.35
C MET A 111 0.21 5.78 -16.53
N PHE A 112 1.18 6.26 -17.29
CA PHE A 112 1.74 5.61 -18.48
C PHE A 112 3.23 5.31 -18.34
N GLY A 113 3.79 4.56 -19.30
CA GLY A 113 5.21 4.21 -19.38
C GLY A 113 5.46 2.70 -19.25
N PRO A 114 6.73 2.25 -19.38
CA PRO A 114 7.09 0.84 -19.46
C PRO A 114 6.79 -0.01 -18.20
N PRO A 115 6.77 -1.35 -18.32
CA PRO A 115 6.52 -2.26 -17.21
C PRO A 115 7.64 -2.21 -16.16
N GLY A 116 7.24 -2.06 -14.89
CA GLY A 116 8.16 -1.96 -13.76
C GLY A 116 8.74 -0.56 -13.51
N GLY A 117 8.29 0.48 -14.21
CA GLY A 117 8.63 1.90 -13.93
C GLY A 117 7.93 2.50 -12.70
N GLY A 118 7.36 1.68 -11.80
CA GLY A 118 6.81 2.13 -10.53
C GLY A 118 5.30 2.43 -10.48
N LYS A 119 4.60 2.51 -11.62
CA LYS A 119 3.15 2.88 -11.70
C LYS A 119 2.26 2.28 -10.60
N SER A 120 2.19 0.95 -10.50
CA SER A 120 1.35 0.24 -9.51
C SER A 120 1.75 0.49 -8.05
N HIS A 121 3.02 0.84 -7.79
CA HIS A 121 3.47 1.28 -6.45
C HIS A 121 2.93 2.67 -6.17
N LEU A 122 3.12 3.62 -7.09
CA LEU A 122 2.66 5.00 -6.93
C LEU A 122 1.13 5.07 -6.81
N ALA A 123 0.41 4.30 -7.62
CA ALA A 123 -1.05 4.17 -7.54
C ALA A 123 -1.52 3.68 -6.17
N ALA A 124 -0.90 2.60 -5.64
CA ALA A 124 -1.23 2.07 -4.32
C ALA A 124 -0.82 3.04 -3.18
N ALA A 125 0.30 3.73 -3.31
CA ALA A 125 0.78 4.72 -2.34
C ALA A 125 -0.15 5.95 -2.26
N ILE A 126 -0.64 6.43 -3.41
CA ILE A 126 -1.69 7.46 -3.46
C ILE A 126 -2.98 6.93 -2.82
N GLY A 127 -3.38 5.70 -3.13
CA GLY A 127 -4.55 5.06 -2.53
C GLY A 127 -4.48 4.96 -1.00
N LEU A 128 -3.32 4.62 -0.44
CA LEU A 128 -3.10 4.55 1.01
C LEU A 128 -3.23 5.93 1.67
N ALA A 129 -2.50 6.94 1.17
CA ALA A 129 -2.53 8.29 1.75
C ALA A 129 -3.93 8.94 1.67
N LEU A 130 -4.72 8.60 0.64
CA LEU A 130 -6.12 9.01 0.55
C LEU A 130 -7.01 8.33 1.60
N ILE A 131 -6.77 7.04 1.91
CA ILE A 131 -7.48 6.31 3.00
C ILE A 131 -7.12 6.87 4.37
N GLU A 132 -5.85 7.25 4.58
CA GLU A 132 -5.39 7.92 5.81
C GLU A 132 -6.07 9.29 5.99
N ASN A 133 -6.28 10.03 4.88
CA ASN A 133 -7.16 11.22 4.83
C ASN A 133 -8.67 10.89 4.80
N GLY A 134 -9.05 9.63 5.02
CA GLY A 134 -10.43 9.17 5.23
C GLY A 134 -11.24 8.86 3.97
N TRP A 135 -10.68 8.97 2.76
CA TRP A 135 -11.37 8.68 1.49
C TRP A 135 -11.49 7.17 1.24
N ARG A 136 -12.57 6.74 0.59
CA ARG A 136 -12.83 5.31 0.36
C ARG A 136 -12.31 4.90 -1.01
N VAL A 137 -11.13 4.27 -1.03
CA VAL A 137 -10.45 3.82 -2.26
C VAL A 137 -10.66 2.31 -2.47
N LEU A 138 -10.70 1.85 -3.72
CA LEU A 138 -10.58 0.43 -4.08
C LEU A 138 -9.44 0.22 -5.08
N PHE A 139 -8.53 -0.70 -4.79
CA PHE A 139 -7.49 -1.17 -5.70
C PHE A 139 -7.88 -2.52 -6.31
N THR A 140 -7.78 -2.63 -7.63
CA THR A 140 -8.03 -3.89 -8.33
C THR A 140 -7.26 -3.96 -9.64
N ARG A 141 -6.94 -5.17 -10.10
CA ARG A 141 -6.46 -5.36 -11.47
C ARG A 141 -7.63 -5.15 -12.43
N THR A 142 -7.36 -4.50 -13.55
CA THR A 142 -8.42 -4.17 -14.51
C THR A 142 -9.10 -5.44 -15.07
N THR A 143 -8.32 -6.50 -15.33
CA THR A 143 -8.81 -7.83 -15.72
C THR A 143 -9.83 -8.40 -14.73
N ASP A 144 -9.50 -8.38 -13.45
CA ASP A 144 -10.26 -9.04 -12.39
C ASP A 144 -11.57 -8.31 -12.11
N LEU A 145 -11.62 -6.99 -12.39
CA LEU A 145 -12.84 -6.19 -12.33
C LEU A 145 -13.72 -6.41 -13.57
N VAL A 146 -13.14 -6.37 -14.77
CA VAL A 146 -13.86 -6.60 -16.03
C VAL A 146 -14.53 -7.98 -16.02
N GLN A 147 -13.85 -9.03 -15.54
CA GLN A 147 -14.43 -10.37 -15.39
C GLN A 147 -15.62 -10.41 -14.41
N LYS A 148 -15.55 -9.67 -13.28
CA LYS A 148 -16.69 -9.56 -12.34
C LYS A 148 -17.86 -8.83 -12.95
N LEU A 149 -17.61 -7.76 -13.72
CA LEU A 149 -18.65 -7.03 -14.45
C LEU A 149 -19.23 -7.86 -15.60
N GLN A 150 -18.45 -8.72 -16.26
CA GLN A 150 -18.96 -9.70 -17.23
C GLN A 150 -19.94 -10.70 -16.61
N VAL A 151 -19.62 -11.24 -15.43
CA VAL A 151 -20.54 -12.11 -14.68
C VAL A 151 -21.82 -11.35 -14.35
N ALA A 152 -21.69 -10.16 -13.74
CA ALA A 152 -22.84 -9.31 -13.40
C ALA A 152 -23.70 -8.92 -14.62
N ARG A 153 -23.11 -8.72 -15.81
CA ARG A 153 -23.85 -8.45 -17.05
C ARG A 153 -24.70 -9.64 -17.49
N ARG A 154 -24.13 -10.85 -17.45
CA ARG A 154 -24.86 -12.10 -17.78
C ARG A 154 -25.97 -12.41 -16.77
N GLU A 155 -25.78 -12.01 -15.51
CA GLU A 155 -26.74 -12.17 -14.41
C GLU A 155 -27.78 -11.03 -14.30
N LEU A 156 -27.76 -10.05 -15.22
CA LEU A 156 -28.63 -8.86 -15.19
C LEU A 156 -28.51 -8.05 -13.88
N GLN A 157 -27.28 -7.95 -13.37
CA GLN A 157 -26.90 -7.24 -12.13
C GLN A 157 -25.80 -6.19 -12.34
N LEU A 158 -25.51 -5.80 -13.60
CA LEU A 158 -24.40 -4.89 -13.92
C LEU A 158 -24.55 -3.50 -13.28
N GLU A 159 -25.73 -2.89 -13.34
CA GLU A 159 -26.05 -1.61 -12.68
C GLU A 159 -25.79 -1.69 -11.16
N SER A 160 -26.36 -2.72 -10.51
CA SER A 160 -26.15 -3.09 -9.11
C SER A 160 -24.68 -3.38 -8.76
N ALA A 161 -23.83 -3.73 -9.73
CA ALA A 161 -22.38 -3.89 -9.54
C ALA A 161 -21.64 -2.55 -9.66
N ILE A 162 -22.00 -1.72 -10.64
CA ILE A 162 -21.47 -0.36 -10.83
C ILE A 162 -21.81 0.54 -9.63
N ASP A 163 -23.03 0.47 -9.09
CA ASP A 163 -23.44 1.19 -7.87
C ASP A 163 -22.59 0.82 -6.65
N LYS A 164 -22.16 -0.43 -6.54
CA LYS A 164 -21.24 -0.86 -5.46
C LYS A 164 -19.85 -0.25 -5.63
N LEU A 165 -19.41 0.00 -6.87
CA LEU A 165 -18.15 0.68 -7.20
C LEU A 165 -18.26 2.21 -7.01
N ASN A 166 -19.44 2.81 -7.27
CA ASN A 166 -19.68 4.25 -7.09
C ASN A 166 -19.71 4.69 -5.62
N LYS A 167 -19.79 3.73 -4.68
CA LYS A 167 -19.52 3.93 -3.24
C LYS A 167 -18.03 4.07 -2.89
N TYR A 168 -17.12 4.01 -3.86
CA TYR A 168 -15.69 4.33 -3.69
C TYR A 168 -15.37 5.63 -4.41
N ASP A 169 -14.76 6.57 -3.69
CA ASP A 169 -14.43 7.91 -4.16
C ASP A 169 -13.35 7.86 -5.25
N LEU A 170 -12.37 6.96 -5.07
CA LEU A 170 -11.37 6.60 -6.08
C LEU A 170 -11.41 5.09 -6.37
N LEU A 171 -11.40 4.74 -7.66
CA LEU A 171 -11.22 3.38 -8.14
C LEU A 171 -9.88 3.27 -8.88
N ILE A 172 -8.95 2.48 -8.36
CA ILE A 172 -7.65 2.20 -8.98
C ILE A 172 -7.77 0.94 -9.84
N LEU A 173 -7.60 1.12 -11.15
CA LEU A 173 -7.53 0.09 -12.17
C LEU A 173 -6.07 -0.13 -12.56
N ASP A 174 -5.44 -1.14 -11.96
CA ASP A 174 -4.03 -1.47 -12.23
C ASP A 174 -3.90 -2.38 -13.47
N ASP A 175 -2.80 -2.17 -14.20
CA ASP A 175 -2.36 -2.91 -15.39
C ASP A 175 -3.44 -3.10 -16.46
N LEU A 176 -4.00 -1.98 -16.96
CA LEU A 176 -4.78 -1.94 -18.19
C LEU A 176 -3.87 -2.33 -19.37
N ALA A 177 -3.94 -3.61 -19.75
CA ALA A 177 -3.07 -4.27 -20.71
C ALA A 177 -3.83 -4.79 -21.94
N TYR A 178 -3.09 -5.09 -23.02
CA TYR A 178 -3.59 -5.30 -24.38
C TYR A 178 -4.19 -6.69 -24.65
N VAL A 179 -4.83 -7.29 -23.65
CA VAL A 179 -5.31 -8.67 -23.73
C VAL A 179 -6.76 -8.69 -24.22
N THR A 180 -6.89 -9.12 -25.48
CA THR A 180 -8.10 -9.56 -26.20
C THR A 180 -9.19 -8.55 -26.54
N LYS A 181 -9.70 -8.68 -27.78
CA LYS A 181 -10.75 -7.85 -28.38
C LYS A 181 -12.15 -8.40 -28.11
N ASP A 182 -12.47 -8.80 -26.88
CA ASP A 182 -13.85 -9.15 -26.57
C ASP A 182 -14.68 -7.86 -26.41
N GLN A 183 -15.60 -7.65 -27.35
CA GLN A 183 -16.54 -6.52 -27.33
C GLN A 183 -17.38 -6.52 -26.04
N ALA A 184 -17.62 -7.69 -25.43
CA ALA A 184 -18.31 -7.79 -24.15
C ALA A 184 -17.47 -7.13 -23.04
N GLU A 185 -16.19 -7.50 -22.91
CA GLU A 185 -15.23 -6.97 -21.92
C GLU A 185 -15.07 -5.45 -22.03
N THR A 186 -14.96 -4.92 -23.25
CA THR A 186 -14.80 -3.48 -23.46
C THR A 186 -16.08 -2.69 -23.22
N SER A 187 -17.25 -3.30 -23.46
CA SER A 187 -18.55 -2.69 -23.13
C SER A 187 -18.66 -2.38 -21.63
N VAL A 188 -18.38 -3.35 -20.75
CA VAL A 188 -18.55 -3.12 -19.30
C VAL A 188 -17.51 -2.15 -18.72
N LEU A 189 -16.32 -2.08 -19.33
CA LEU A 189 -15.34 -1.05 -18.99
C LEU A 189 -15.81 0.34 -19.43
N PHE A 190 -16.40 0.46 -20.64
CA PHE A 190 -17.00 1.71 -21.12
C PHE A 190 -18.20 2.16 -20.27
N GLU A 191 -19.07 1.24 -19.87
CA GLU A 191 -20.21 1.49 -18.98
C GLU A 191 -19.72 1.99 -17.61
N LEU A 192 -18.69 1.34 -17.02
CA LEU A 192 -18.07 1.79 -15.77
C LEU A 192 -17.43 3.19 -15.87
N ILE A 193 -16.70 3.47 -16.95
CA ILE A 193 -16.10 4.80 -17.18
C ILE A 193 -17.20 5.86 -17.30
N SER A 194 -18.25 5.56 -18.08
CA SER A 194 -19.36 6.48 -18.31
C SER A 194 -20.18 6.77 -17.06
N ALA A 195 -20.37 5.77 -16.17
CA ALA A 195 -21.09 5.93 -14.90
C ALA A 195 -20.29 6.62 -13.79
N ARG A 196 -18.99 6.88 -14.00
CA ARG A 196 -18.08 7.56 -13.05
C ARG A 196 -17.67 8.96 -13.51
N TYR A 197 -17.68 9.21 -14.81
CA TYR A 197 -17.45 10.52 -15.42
C TYR A 197 -18.20 11.66 -14.69
N GLU A 198 -17.49 12.75 -14.38
CA GLU A 198 -17.98 13.93 -13.60
C GLU A 198 -18.60 13.62 -12.21
N HIS A 199 -18.46 12.38 -11.68
CA HIS A 199 -19.12 11.96 -10.43
C HIS A 199 -18.16 11.29 -9.43
N ARG A 200 -17.21 10.49 -9.93
CA ARG A 200 -16.31 9.65 -9.13
C ARG A 200 -14.99 9.39 -9.86
N SER A 201 -13.87 9.50 -9.15
CA SER A 201 -12.54 9.44 -9.75
C SER A 201 -12.11 8.02 -10.12
N ILE A 202 -11.32 7.89 -11.18
CA ILE A 202 -10.61 6.67 -11.57
C ILE A 202 -9.11 6.97 -11.65
N LEU A 203 -8.28 6.08 -11.10
CA LEU A 203 -6.84 6.04 -11.39
C LEU A 203 -6.56 4.82 -12.28
N ILE A 204 -5.93 5.01 -13.44
CA ILE A 204 -5.57 3.92 -14.35
C ILE A 204 -4.05 3.83 -14.46
N THR A 205 -3.50 2.60 -14.40
CA THR A 205 -2.11 2.34 -14.83
C THR A 205 -2.10 1.54 -16.13
N ALA A 206 -1.31 1.99 -17.11
CA ALA A 206 -1.23 1.36 -18.44
C ALA A 206 0.21 1.35 -18.99
N ASN A 207 0.51 0.47 -19.95
CA ASN A 207 1.88 0.30 -20.47
C ASN A 207 2.15 1.01 -21.82
N GLN A 208 1.12 1.57 -22.46
CA GLN A 208 1.17 2.35 -23.71
C GLN A 208 0.27 3.61 -23.56
N PRO A 209 0.63 4.74 -24.22
CA PRO A 209 -0.16 5.98 -24.18
C PRO A 209 -1.47 5.88 -24.97
N PHE A 210 -2.33 6.90 -24.83
CA PHE A 210 -3.67 6.95 -25.45
C PHE A 210 -3.71 6.66 -26.96
N GLY A 211 -2.68 7.04 -27.72
CA GLY A 211 -2.62 6.79 -29.16
C GLY A 211 -2.70 5.29 -29.54
N GLU A 212 -2.37 4.40 -28.62
CA GLU A 212 -2.42 2.94 -28.82
C GLU A 212 -3.68 2.28 -28.20
N TRP A 213 -4.60 3.06 -27.59
CA TRP A 213 -5.84 2.54 -26.98
C TRP A 213 -6.86 1.99 -27.99
N ASN A 214 -6.65 2.24 -29.28
CA ASN A 214 -7.30 1.52 -30.40
C ASN A 214 -7.02 -0.01 -30.39
N ARG A 215 -6.13 -0.49 -29.52
CA ARG A 215 -5.92 -1.92 -29.22
C ARG A 215 -6.70 -2.43 -28.01
N VAL A 216 -7.15 -1.53 -27.14
CA VAL A 216 -7.93 -1.85 -25.92
C VAL A 216 -9.41 -1.93 -26.26
N PHE A 217 -9.94 -0.94 -27.00
CA PHE A 217 -11.33 -0.91 -27.46
C PHE A 217 -11.39 -1.28 -28.96
N PRO A 218 -12.21 -2.27 -29.39
CA PRO A 218 -12.25 -2.74 -30.77
C PRO A 218 -13.06 -1.84 -31.71
N ASP A 219 -14.00 -1.05 -31.18
CA ASP A 219 -14.75 -0.03 -31.91
C ASP A 219 -14.09 1.34 -31.71
N PRO A 220 -13.61 2.01 -32.77
CA PRO A 220 -13.01 3.34 -32.70
C PRO A 220 -13.91 4.42 -32.07
N ALA A 221 -15.24 4.33 -32.22
CA ALA A 221 -16.16 5.30 -31.63
C ALA A 221 -16.23 5.14 -30.10
N MET A 222 -16.36 3.92 -29.60
CA MET A 222 -16.22 3.57 -28.19
C MET A 222 -14.83 3.95 -27.64
N THR A 223 -13.75 3.73 -28.38
CA THR A 223 -12.39 4.16 -27.99
C THR A 223 -12.33 5.66 -27.72
N LEU A 224 -12.79 6.46 -28.68
CA LEU A 224 -12.76 7.92 -28.59
C LEU A 224 -13.64 8.40 -27.42
N ALA A 225 -14.85 7.86 -27.30
CA ALA A 225 -15.80 8.20 -26.25
C ALA A 225 -15.33 7.79 -24.83
N ALA A 226 -14.51 6.73 -24.70
CA ALA A 226 -13.88 6.33 -23.44
C ALA A 226 -12.71 7.24 -23.07
N VAL A 227 -11.81 7.51 -24.02
CA VAL A 227 -10.61 8.33 -23.81
C VAL A 227 -10.97 9.78 -23.51
N ASP A 228 -11.92 10.36 -24.24
CA ASP A 228 -12.45 11.72 -24.01
C ASP A 228 -12.93 11.90 -22.56
N ARG A 229 -13.83 11.03 -22.10
CA ARG A 229 -14.33 11.02 -20.70
C ARG A 229 -13.23 10.85 -19.67
N LEU A 230 -12.24 9.99 -19.93
CA LEU A 230 -11.13 9.81 -19.00
C LEU A 230 -10.23 11.03 -18.91
N VAL A 231 -9.92 11.67 -20.05
CA VAL A 231 -8.91 12.72 -20.18
C VAL A 231 -9.43 14.13 -19.89
N HIS A 232 -10.71 14.43 -20.17
CA HIS A 232 -11.29 15.78 -20.05
C HIS A 232 -10.99 16.44 -18.68
N HIS A 233 -11.01 15.66 -17.60
CA HIS A 233 -10.59 16.08 -16.27
C HIS A 233 -9.55 15.10 -15.69
N ALA A 234 -8.32 15.09 -16.22
CA ALA A 234 -7.26 14.18 -15.76
C ALA A 234 -5.94 14.88 -15.34
N THR A 235 -5.28 14.31 -14.33
CA THR A 235 -3.82 14.45 -14.16
C THR A 235 -3.12 13.28 -14.83
N ILE A 236 -2.23 13.56 -15.79
CA ILE A 236 -1.49 12.54 -16.53
C ILE A 236 -0.05 12.46 -16.00
N PHE A 237 0.45 11.23 -15.82
CA PHE A 237 1.79 10.94 -15.33
C PHE A 237 2.51 9.98 -16.29
N GLU A 238 3.57 10.43 -16.95
CA GLU A 238 4.41 9.58 -17.80
C GLU A 238 5.66 9.09 -17.05
N MET A 239 5.72 7.79 -16.77
CA MET A 239 6.77 7.17 -15.97
C MET A 239 7.80 6.45 -16.87
N ASN A 240 8.41 7.20 -17.79
CA ASN A 240 9.31 6.71 -18.83
C ASN A 240 10.74 6.45 -18.30
N VAL A 241 10.87 5.47 -17.40
CA VAL A 241 12.12 5.10 -16.72
C VAL A 241 12.53 3.64 -16.95
N GLU A 242 13.81 3.30 -16.69
CA GLU A 242 14.23 1.91 -16.70
C GLU A 242 13.52 1.10 -15.59
N SER A 243 13.11 -0.11 -15.93
CA SER A 243 12.38 -1.02 -15.04
C SER A 243 13.10 -1.26 -13.72
N TYR A 244 12.50 -0.80 -12.61
CA TYR A 244 13.04 -0.98 -11.25
C TYR A 244 13.34 -2.46 -10.95
N ARG A 245 12.44 -3.35 -11.40
CA ARG A 245 12.58 -4.82 -11.26
C ARG A 245 13.85 -5.36 -11.93
N ARG A 246 14.28 -4.77 -13.06
CA ARG A 246 15.51 -5.15 -13.75
C ARG A 246 16.75 -4.69 -12.98
N ARG A 247 16.76 -3.45 -12.48
CA ARG A 247 17.89 -2.92 -11.70
C ARG A 247 18.15 -3.76 -10.45
N ALA A 248 17.10 -4.04 -9.66
CA ALA A 248 17.20 -4.88 -8.46
C ALA A 248 17.73 -6.29 -8.79
N ALA A 249 17.25 -6.92 -9.86
CA ALA A 249 17.73 -8.24 -10.29
C ALA A 249 19.19 -8.25 -10.81
N LEU A 250 19.71 -7.11 -11.27
CA LEU A 250 21.12 -6.93 -11.63
C LEU A 250 22.00 -6.68 -10.38
N GLU A 251 21.48 -5.95 -9.40
CA GLU A 251 22.14 -5.68 -8.12
C GLU A 251 22.28 -6.94 -7.26
N GLU A 252 21.22 -7.76 -7.14
CA GLU A 252 21.31 -9.07 -6.49
C GLU A 252 22.36 -9.97 -7.14
N LYS A 253 22.43 -9.99 -8.48
CA LYS A 253 23.45 -10.77 -9.21
C LYS A 253 24.86 -10.25 -8.97
N ARG A 254 25.05 -8.93 -8.89
CA ARG A 254 26.34 -8.31 -8.53
C ARG A 254 26.76 -8.61 -7.09
N GLN A 255 25.81 -8.69 -6.15
CA GLN A 255 26.09 -9.06 -4.76
C GLN A 255 26.45 -10.55 -4.64
N ARG A 256 25.67 -11.46 -5.24
CA ARG A 256 25.96 -12.91 -5.24
C ARG A 256 27.24 -13.27 -5.99
N GLY A 257 27.66 -12.47 -6.97
CA GLY A 257 28.90 -12.65 -7.73
C GLY A 257 30.17 -12.09 -7.05
N ARG A 258 30.07 -11.48 -5.86
CA ARG A 258 31.21 -10.91 -5.14
C ARG A 258 31.76 -11.95 -4.15
N PRO A 259 32.93 -12.58 -4.39
CA PRO A 259 33.48 -13.56 -3.46
C PRO A 259 33.77 -12.91 -2.11
N ALA A 260 33.64 -13.69 -1.03
CA ALA A 260 33.94 -13.22 0.31
C ALA A 260 35.40 -12.76 0.40
N SER A 261 35.60 -11.49 0.76
CA SER A 261 36.92 -10.91 0.99
C SER A 261 37.50 -11.49 2.29
N PHE A 262 38.18 -12.64 2.19
CA PHE A 262 38.96 -13.19 3.30
C PHE A 262 39.90 -12.10 3.85
N ALA A 263 39.72 -11.76 5.12
CA ALA A 263 40.55 -10.78 5.78
C ALA A 263 41.93 -11.37 6.04
N THR A 264 42.91 -11.06 5.18
CA THR A 264 44.31 -11.38 5.43
C THR A 264 44.78 -10.66 6.69
N ILE A 265 44.87 -11.39 7.80
CA ILE A 265 45.40 -10.88 9.05
C ILE A 265 46.86 -10.50 8.83
N ARG A 266 47.15 -9.19 8.84
CA ARG A 266 48.52 -8.69 8.87
C ARG A 266 49.05 -8.80 10.30
N THR A 267 49.78 -9.88 10.58
CA THR A 267 50.57 -9.97 11.82
C THR A 267 51.71 -8.96 11.77
N SER A 268 51.51 -7.79 12.37
CA SER A 268 52.58 -6.85 12.70
C SER A 268 53.49 -7.43 13.79
N ALA A 269 54.79 -7.22 13.69
CA ALA A 269 55.79 -7.90 14.49
C ALA A 269 56.25 -7.11 15.74
N LEU A 270 57.04 -7.80 16.59
CA LEU A 270 57.91 -7.27 17.65
C LEU A 270 57.20 -6.77 18.94
N PRO A 271 57.87 -6.73 20.12
CA PRO A 271 59.33 -6.67 20.34
C PRO A 271 60.00 -7.86 21.05
N VAL A 272 61.33 -7.80 21.06
CA VAL A 272 62.28 -8.68 21.77
C VAL A 272 62.40 -8.27 23.24
N ALA A 273 62.60 -9.24 24.13
CA ALA A 273 63.17 -9.05 25.46
C ALA A 273 64.08 -10.25 25.81
N GLU A 274 65.27 -9.98 26.37
CA GLU A 274 66.27 -11.00 26.71
C GLU A 274 66.08 -11.54 28.15
N ARG A 275 66.49 -12.80 28.38
CA ARG A 275 67.47 -13.16 29.43
C ARG A 275 67.93 -14.63 29.33
N GLN A 276 69.09 -14.91 29.93
CA GLN A 276 69.68 -16.24 30.12
C GLN A 276 68.96 -16.98 31.29
N SER A 277 69.28 -18.22 31.69
CA SER A 277 70.40 -19.15 31.41
C SER A 277 69.97 -20.61 31.64
N GLU A 278 70.76 -21.57 31.10
CA GLU A 278 70.95 -22.98 31.57
C GLU A 278 69.69 -23.89 31.76
N ASN A 279 69.63 -25.20 31.50
CA ASN A 279 70.46 -26.24 30.84
C ASN A 279 69.48 -27.47 30.61
N ASP A 280 69.77 -28.64 30.03
CA ASP A 280 71.00 -29.32 29.57
C ASP A 280 70.69 -30.39 28.46
N GLU A 281 71.60 -31.35 28.26
CA GLU A 281 71.44 -32.80 27.87
C GLU A 281 70.00 -33.41 27.72
N GLU A 282 69.71 -34.41 26.86
CA GLU A 282 70.47 -35.22 25.88
C GLU A 282 69.53 -35.94 24.86
N LEU A 283 70.11 -36.65 23.87
CA LEU A 283 69.63 -37.85 23.10
C LEU A 283 68.12 -37.99 22.67
N VAL A 284 67.66 -38.32 21.45
CA VAL A 284 68.11 -38.95 20.17
C VAL A 284 67.23 -40.18 19.79
N SER A 285 66.69 -40.17 18.55
CA SER A 285 66.25 -41.32 17.70
C SER A 285 64.88 -42.02 17.86
N GLY A 286 64.45 -42.70 16.78
CA GLY A 286 63.24 -43.56 16.64
C GLY A 286 62.04 -42.85 15.97
N ASN A 287 61.61 -43.07 14.71
CA ASN A 287 61.65 -44.22 13.78
C ASN A 287 60.99 -45.51 14.33
N GLN A 288 60.15 -46.26 13.59
CA GLN A 288 59.81 -46.28 12.15
C GLN A 288 58.34 -46.79 11.94
N HIS A 289 57.67 -46.55 10.79
CA HIS A 289 57.32 -47.54 9.72
C HIS A 289 56.90 -48.95 10.20
N ASP A 290 55.94 -49.68 9.62
CA ASP A 290 55.31 -49.73 8.28
C ASP A 290 53.82 -50.21 8.42
N ASN A 291 52.94 -50.47 7.44
CA ASN A 291 52.62 -50.01 6.06
C ASN A 291 51.68 -51.06 5.39
N LEU A 292 51.16 -50.80 4.17
CA LEU A 292 50.35 -51.69 3.31
C LEU A 292 48.93 -52.01 3.85
N ILE A 293 47.79 -51.69 3.23
CA ILE A 293 47.26 -51.89 1.84
C ILE A 293 46.80 -53.32 1.56
N SER A 294 45.48 -53.53 1.33
CA SER A 294 44.91 -54.08 0.08
C SER A 294 43.36 -54.25 0.13
N THR A 295 42.71 -54.15 -1.05
CA THR A 295 41.41 -54.75 -1.50
C THR A 295 40.30 -55.06 -0.47
N ALA A 296 39.10 -54.49 -0.50
CA ALA A 296 38.14 -54.20 -1.59
C ALA A 296 37.38 -55.41 -2.17
N THR A 297 36.06 -55.39 -2.01
CA THR A 297 35.00 -55.99 -2.87
C THR A 297 33.76 -55.12 -2.71
#